data_AF-A0AAW6NKJ7-F1
#
_entry.id   AF-A0AAW6NKJ7-F1
#
_cell.length_a   1.000
_cell.length_b   1.000
_cell.length_c   1.000
_cell.angle_alpha   90.00
_cell.angle_beta   90.00
_cell.angle_gamma   90.00
#
_symmetry.space_group_name_H-M   'P 1'
#
loop_
_entity.id
_entity.type
_entity.pdbx_description
1 polymer ?
#
loop_
_entity_poly.entity_id
_entity_poly.type
_entity_poly.pdbx_seq_one_letter_code
_entity_poly.pdbx_strand_id
1 'polypeptide(L)'
;MLSQSHFKRAFLHPRYWFTWFGLGVLWLLVQLPYPVIRVLGSRLGSASRYFLKRRESIARKNLELCFPQYNAQQRETLIAENFKSIGMALLETGMAWFWPDERVRKWFDVEGLENLKRAQMQNRGVMVVGVHFMSLELGGRVMGLCQPMMATYRPHNSPLMEWVQTRGRMRSNKAMISRNNLRGMVGALKKGEAVWFAPDQDYGRKGSSFAPFFAVKNVATTNGTFVISRLSGAAMLTVTMVRKVDKSGYRLHISPEMANYPENECEAAAFINKVIETEIMRAPEQYLWMHRRFKTRPHGEASLYI
;
A
#
# COMPACT_ATOMS: atom_id res chain seq x y z
N MET A 1 -19.29 -3.20 6.95
CA MET A 1 -18.75 -3.22 5.57
C MET A 1 -19.42 -2.08 4.84
N LEU A 2 -18.70 -1.30 4.05
CA LEU A 2 -19.35 -0.24 3.28
C LEU A 2 -20.02 -0.87 2.05
N SER A 3 -21.32 -0.64 1.92
CA SER A 3 -22.08 -0.96 0.71
C SER A 3 -21.55 -0.12 -0.46
N GLN A 4 -21.73 -0.60 -1.69
CA GLN A 4 -21.33 0.15 -2.89
C GLN A 4 -21.87 1.59 -2.79
N SER A 5 -20.97 2.57 -2.85
CA SER A 5 -21.35 3.98 -2.82
C SER A 5 -22.15 4.28 -4.09
N HIS A 6 -23.41 4.68 -3.94
CA HIS A 6 -24.25 5.05 -5.07
C HIS A 6 -23.89 6.44 -5.59
N PHE A 7 -24.02 6.65 -6.90
CA PHE A 7 -23.84 7.96 -7.49
C PHE A 7 -24.87 8.94 -6.93
N LYS A 8 -24.42 10.14 -6.52
CA LYS A 8 -25.30 11.20 -6.04
C LYS A 8 -25.35 12.31 -7.07
N ARG A 9 -26.55 12.83 -7.38
CA ARG A 9 -26.71 14.00 -8.30
C ARG A 9 -25.87 15.21 -7.87
N ALA A 10 -25.64 15.36 -6.56
CA ALA A 10 -24.74 16.38 -6.00
C ALA A 10 -23.30 16.33 -6.55
N PHE A 11 -22.85 15.21 -7.14
CA PHE A 11 -21.55 15.08 -7.79
C PHE A 11 -21.46 15.82 -9.13
N LEU A 12 -22.58 16.26 -9.70
CA LEU A 12 -22.61 17.08 -10.92
C LEU A 12 -22.39 18.59 -10.63
N HIS A 13 -22.43 18.97 -9.35
CA HIS A 13 -22.25 20.37 -8.93
C HIS A 13 -20.89 20.94 -9.40
N PRO A 14 -20.82 22.22 -9.83
CA PRO A 14 -19.59 22.83 -10.38
C PRO A 14 -18.33 22.68 -9.54
N ARG A 15 -18.46 22.64 -8.21
CA ARG A 15 -17.36 22.35 -7.27
C ARG A 15 -16.56 21.08 -7.58
N TYR A 16 -17.15 20.13 -8.31
CA TYR A 16 -16.54 18.86 -8.67
C TYR A 16 -16.01 18.82 -10.11
N TRP A 17 -16.21 19.86 -10.93
CA TRP A 17 -15.81 19.85 -12.34
C TRP A 17 -14.30 19.64 -12.53
N PHE A 18 -13.45 20.27 -11.72
CA PHE A 18 -12.01 20.01 -11.76
C PHE A 18 -11.65 18.56 -11.41
N THR A 19 -12.37 17.95 -10.46
CA THR A 19 -12.18 16.53 -10.13
C THR A 19 -12.60 15.64 -11.29
N TRP A 20 -13.76 15.89 -11.91
CA TRP A 20 -14.21 15.17 -13.09
C TRP A 20 -13.28 15.32 -14.28
N PHE A 21 -12.80 16.54 -14.52
CA PHE A 21 -11.82 16.83 -15.57
C PHE A 21 -10.54 16.01 -15.34
N GLY A 22 -9.98 16.04 -14.13
CA GLY A 22 -8.78 15.26 -13.79
C GLY A 22 -8.99 13.75 -13.95
N LEU A 23 -10.15 13.23 -13.56
CA LEU A 23 -10.53 11.82 -13.77
C LEU A 23 -10.68 11.47 -15.26
N GLY A 24 -11.27 12.37 -16.06
CA GLY A 24 -11.38 12.21 -17.50
C GLY A 24 -10.02 12.19 -18.20
N VAL A 25 -9.13 13.11 -17.83
CA VAL A 25 -7.74 13.11 -18.31
C VAL A 25 -7.02 11.83 -17.92
N LEU A 26 -7.13 11.39 -16.66
CA LEU A 26 -6.54 10.12 -16.21
C LEU A 26 -7.09 8.94 -17.01
N TRP A 27 -8.40 8.88 -17.23
CA TRP A 27 -9.05 7.84 -18.03
C TRP A 27 -8.51 7.80 -19.46
N LEU A 28 -8.37 8.96 -20.12
CA LEU A 28 -7.80 9.07 -21.47
C LEU A 28 -6.35 8.59 -21.50
N LEU A 29 -5.51 9.07 -20.58
CA LEU A 29 -4.09 8.71 -20.51
C LEU A 29 -3.87 7.21 -20.37
N VAL A 30 -4.69 6.53 -19.55
CA VAL A 30 -4.54 5.09 -19.37
C VAL A 30 -5.09 4.27 -20.53
N GLN A 31 -5.78 4.85 -21.52
CA GLN A 31 -6.15 4.08 -22.72
C GLN A 31 -4.95 3.74 -23.59
N LEU A 32 -3.87 4.53 -23.51
CA LEU A 32 -2.63 4.36 -24.28
C LEU A 32 -1.96 2.98 -24.05
N PRO A 33 -1.16 2.47 -25.00
CA PRO A 33 -0.40 1.23 -24.78
C PRO A 33 0.50 1.32 -23.54
N TYR A 34 0.64 0.21 -22.81
CA TYR A 34 1.41 0.19 -21.55
C TYR A 34 2.84 0.75 -21.67
N PRO A 35 3.64 0.48 -22.73
CA PRO A 35 4.96 1.08 -22.86
C PRO A 35 4.92 2.61 -22.86
N VAL A 36 3.87 3.21 -23.45
CA VAL A 36 3.66 4.66 -23.50
C VAL A 36 3.27 5.18 -22.12
N ILE A 37 2.32 4.52 -21.44
CA ILE A 37 1.94 4.83 -20.05
C ILE A 37 3.17 4.84 -19.15
N ARG A 38 4.02 3.82 -19.26
CA ARG A 38 5.24 3.71 -18.46
C ARG A 38 6.19 4.88 -18.66
N VAL A 39 6.40 5.29 -19.91
CA VAL A 39 7.26 6.44 -20.23
C VAL A 39 6.63 7.72 -19.70
N LEU A 40 5.34 7.94 -19.94
CA LEU A 40 4.63 9.13 -19.44
C LEU A 40 4.67 9.21 -17.91
N GLY A 41 4.32 8.13 -17.21
CA GLY A 41 4.29 8.10 -15.75
C GLY A 41 5.67 8.36 -15.15
N SER A 42 6.72 7.72 -15.66
CA SER A 42 8.09 7.97 -15.17
C SER A 42 8.54 9.41 -15.41
N ARG A 43 8.24 10.00 -16.58
CA ARG A 43 8.59 11.40 -16.89
C ARG A 43 7.79 12.39 -16.06
N LEU A 44 6.49 12.18 -15.88
CA LEU A 44 5.65 12.98 -14.98
C LEU A 44 6.18 12.94 -13.55
N GLY A 45 6.59 11.76 -13.10
CA GLY A 45 7.21 11.55 -11.80
C GLY A 45 8.51 12.34 -11.64
N SER A 46 9.44 12.21 -12.60
CA SER A 46 10.68 13.01 -12.60
C SER A 46 10.42 14.51 -12.62
N ALA A 47 9.47 14.99 -13.42
CA ALA A 47 9.12 16.41 -13.49
C ALA A 47 8.48 16.92 -12.17
N SER A 48 7.67 16.09 -11.51
CA SER A 48 7.02 16.47 -10.24
C SER A 48 8.02 16.80 -9.12
N ARG A 49 9.24 16.24 -9.20
CA ARG A 49 10.33 16.48 -8.24
C ARG A 49 10.76 17.94 -8.15
N TYR A 50 10.63 18.71 -9.23
CA TYR A 50 10.95 20.14 -9.21
C TYR A 50 9.96 20.95 -8.35
N PHE A 51 8.73 20.46 -8.19
CA PHE A 51 7.66 21.16 -7.48
C PHE A 51 7.41 20.59 -6.07
N LEU A 52 7.63 19.28 -5.87
CA LEU A 52 7.30 18.58 -4.62
C LEU A 52 8.46 18.56 -3.61
N LYS A 53 9.12 19.70 -3.38
CA LYS A 53 10.32 19.81 -2.53
C LYS A 53 10.15 19.30 -1.11
N ARG A 54 8.99 19.56 -0.50
CA ARG A 54 8.67 19.03 0.84
C ARG A 54 8.62 17.50 0.87
N ARG A 55 8.07 16.88 -0.18
CA ARG A 55 7.97 15.42 -0.27
C ARG A 55 9.33 14.79 -0.54
N GLU A 56 10.15 15.46 -1.35
CA GLU A 56 11.53 15.09 -1.58
C GLU A 56 12.34 15.10 -0.28
N SER A 57 12.25 16.17 0.51
CA SER A 57 12.92 16.29 1.81
C SER A 57 12.54 15.15 2.77
N ILE A 58 11.25 14.80 2.84
CA ILE A 58 10.78 13.66 3.66
C ILE A 58 11.38 12.33 3.17
N ALA A 59 11.33 12.07 1.87
CA ALA A 59 11.89 10.85 1.29
C ALA A 59 13.39 10.75 1.52
N ARG A 60 14.13 11.84 1.29
CA ARG A 60 15.57 11.94 1.57
C ARG A 60 15.87 11.63 3.03
N LYS A 61 15.17 12.28 3.96
CA LYS A 61 15.37 12.06 5.39
C LYS A 61 15.09 10.61 5.79
N ASN A 62 14.03 10.01 5.26
CA ASN A 62 13.73 8.61 5.56
C ASN A 62 14.82 7.67 5.05
N LEU A 63 15.31 7.88 3.83
CA LEU A 63 16.36 7.06 3.24
C LEU A 63 17.71 7.22 3.95
N GLU A 64 18.05 8.44 4.39
CA GLU A 64 19.23 8.69 5.25
C GLU A 64 19.15 7.92 6.57
N LEU A 65 17.97 7.92 7.20
CA LEU A 65 17.75 7.24 8.47
C LEU A 65 17.71 5.72 8.33
N CYS A 66 17.13 5.18 7.25
CA CYS A 66 17.03 3.74 7.02
C CYS A 66 18.32 3.13 6.48
N PHE A 67 19.05 3.85 5.62
CA PHE A 67 20.23 3.37 4.92
C PHE A 67 21.44 4.29 5.16
N PRO A 68 21.94 4.39 6.40
CA PRO A 68 23.10 5.22 6.73
C PRO A 68 24.37 4.79 5.95
N GLN A 69 24.44 3.53 5.54
CA GLN A 69 25.53 2.98 4.73
C GLN A 69 25.53 3.43 3.26
N TYR A 70 24.42 3.98 2.75
CA TYR A 70 24.40 4.49 1.39
C TYR A 70 25.16 5.81 1.30
N ASN A 71 25.96 5.99 0.26
CA ASN A 71 26.59 7.28 -0.01
C ASN A 71 25.56 8.27 -0.61
N ALA A 72 25.96 9.54 -0.76
CA ALA A 72 25.08 10.59 -1.25
C ALA A 72 24.52 10.28 -2.66
N GLN A 73 25.36 9.73 -3.55
CA GLN A 73 24.96 9.39 -4.93
C GLN A 73 23.93 8.25 -4.97
N GLN A 74 24.14 7.20 -4.16
CA GLN A 74 23.21 6.08 -4.05
C GLN A 74 21.83 6.54 -3.54
N ARG A 75 21.81 7.37 -2.49
CA ARG A 75 20.56 7.96 -1.98
C ARG A 75 19.88 8.82 -3.03
N GLU A 76 20.63 9.63 -3.76
CA GLU A 76 20.12 10.51 -4.79
C GLU A 76 19.50 9.75 -5.96
N THR A 77 20.15 8.67 -6.43
CA THR A 77 19.59 7.76 -7.42
C THR A 77 18.29 7.14 -6.94
N LEU A 78 18.25 6.66 -5.70
CA LEU A 78 17.06 6.04 -5.12
C LEU A 78 15.87 7.03 -5.00
N ILE A 79 16.15 8.27 -4.62
CA ILE A 79 15.15 9.35 -4.60
C ILE A 79 14.63 9.63 -6.01
N ALA A 80 15.51 9.74 -7.00
CA ALA A 80 15.10 9.97 -8.38
C ALA A 80 14.19 8.86 -8.92
N GLU A 81 14.53 7.59 -8.65
CA GLU A 81 13.68 6.45 -9.00
C GLU A 81 12.36 6.44 -8.20
N ASN A 82 12.37 6.83 -6.93
CA ASN A 82 11.15 6.98 -6.14
C ASN A 82 10.18 8.02 -6.73
N PHE A 83 10.70 9.13 -7.23
CA PHE A 83 9.90 10.13 -7.94
C PHE A 83 9.32 9.60 -9.26
N LYS A 84 10.09 8.85 -10.06
CA LYS A 84 9.55 8.16 -11.25
C LYS A 84 8.42 7.21 -10.86
N SER A 85 8.60 6.47 -9.77
CA SER A 85 7.61 5.52 -9.22
C SER A 85 6.29 6.18 -8.83
N ILE A 86 6.31 7.45 -8.41
CA ILE A 86 5.10 8.21 -8.03
C ILE A 86 4.29 8.62 -9.24
N GLY A 87 4.95 9.11 -10.29
CA GLY A 87 4.23 9.41 -11.53
C GLY A 87 3.62 8.14 -12.13
N MET A 88 4.31 7.01 -12.00
CA MET A 88 3.75 5.69 -12.33
C MET A 88 2.56 5.32 -11.46
N ALA A 89 2.61 5.55 -10.14
CA ALA A 89 1.49 5.28 -9.21
C ALA A 89 0.19 5.96 -9.63
N LEU A 90 0.27 7.20 -10.14
CA LEU A 90 -0.89 7.94 -10.62
C LEU A 90 -1.54 7.24 -11.81
N LEU A 91 -0.75 6.83 -12.80
CA LEU A 91 -1.27 6.11 -13.96
C LEU A 91 -1.77 4.71 -13.60
N GLU A 92 -1.09 4.03 -12.68
CA GLU A 92 -1.50 2.73 -12.15
C GLU A 92 -2.82 2.77 -11.40
N THR A 93 -3.11 3.87 -10.71
CA THR A 93 -4.42 4.12 -10.13
C THR A 93 -5.49 4.16 -11.22
N GLY A 94 -5.23 4.87 -12.33
CA GLY A 94 -6.13 4.88 -13.48
C GLY A 94 -6.27 3.49 -14.14
N MET A 95 -5.17 2.76 -14.29
CA MET A 95 -5.18 1.38 -14.81
C MET A 95 -6.05 0.49 -13.93
N ALA A 96 -5.86 0.54 -12.61
CA ALA A 96 -6.61 -0.25 -11.64
C ALA A 96 -8.11 0.01 -11.72
N TRP A 97 -8.49 1.29 -11.81
CA TRP A 97 -9.90 1.69 -11.75
C TRP A 97 -10.62 1.60 -13.08
N PHE A 98 -9.93 1.77 -14.22
CA PHE A 98 -10.58 1.92 -15.53
C PHE A 98 -10.30 0.80 -16.52
N TRP A 99 -9.19 0.05 -16.40
CA TRP A 99 -8.93 -1.03 -17.36
C TRP A 99 -9.90 -2.19 -17.22
N PRO A 100 -10.31 -2.83 -18.33
CA PRO A 100 -11.01 -4.09 -18.26
C PRO A 100 -10.09 -5.18 -17.70
N ASP A 101 -10.74 -6.18 -17.12
CA ASP A 101 -10.18 -7.38 -16.53
C ASP A 101 -9.12 -8.06 -17.41
N GLU A 102 -9.43 -8.26 -18.68
CA GLU A 102 -8.56 -8.91 -19.68
C GLU A 102 -7.28 -8.11 -19.93
N ARG A 103 -7.36 -6.79 -19.89
CA ARG A 103 -6.20 -5.92 -20.11
C ARG A 103 -5.25 -5.97 -18.92
N VAL A 104 -5.77 -5.98 -17.69
CA VAL A 104 -4.93 -6.09 -16.48
C VAL A 104 -4.19 -7.43 -16.44
N ARG A 105 -4.88 -8.55 -16.77
CA ARG A 105 -4.31 -9.91 -16.75
C ARG A 105 -3.09 -10.10 -17.66
N LYS A 106 -2.91 -9.27 -18.68
CA LYS A 106 -1.75 -9.33 -19.60
C LYS A 106 -0.44 -8.82 -18.98
N TRP A 107 -0.50 -8.10 -17.86
CA TRP A 107 0.64 -7.33 -17.35
C TRP A 107 1.20 -7.83 -16.03
N PHE A 108 0.74 -8.97 -15.48
CA PHE A 108 1.27 -9.46 -14.21
C PHE A 108 1.51 -10.97 -14.21
N ASP A 109 2.52 -11.39 -13.45
CA ASP A 109 2.67 -12.78 -12.99
C ASP A 109 2.39 -12.83 -11.48
N VAL A 110 2.09 -14.02 -10.98
CA VAL A 110 1.88 -14.28 -9.55
C VAL A 110 2.84 -15.35 -9.09
N GLU A 111 3.51 -15.08 -7.97
CA GLU A 111 4.37 -16.02 -7.26
C GLU A 111 3.80 -16.24 -5.85
N GLY A 112 3.62 -17.50 -5.43
CA GLY A 112 3.16 -17.82 -4.08
C GLY A 112 1.64 -17.89 -3.89
N LEU A 113 0.83 -17.94 -4.95
CA LEU A 113 -0.64 -18.03 -4.83
C LEU A 113 -1.11 -19.25 -4.03
N GLU A 114 -0.36 -20.34 -4.15
CA GLU A 114 -0.51 -21.56 -3.38
C GLU A 114 -0.36 -21.35 -1.86
N ASN A 115 0.45 -20.39 -1.41
CA ASN A 115 0.58 -20.06 0.01
C ASN A 115 -0.73 -19.52 0.58
N LEU A 116 -1.38 -18.60 -0.15
CA LEU A 116 -2.68 -18.06 0.24
C LEU A 116 -3.76 -19.16 0.24
N LYS A 117 -3.80 -19.99 -0.80
CA LYS A 117 -4.75 -21.11 -0.88
C LYS A 117 -4.56 -22.09 0.29
N ARG A 118 -3.31 -22.44 0.62
CA ARG A 118 -2.98 -23.32 1.75
C ARG A 118 -3.43 -22.72 3.09
N ALA A 119 -3.17 -21.44 3.31
CA ALA A 119 -3.59 -20.74 4.52
C ALA A 119 -5.13 -20.75 4.68
N GLN A 120 -5.87 -20.59 3.57
CA GLN A 120 -7.34 -20.61 3.58
C GLN A 120 -7.93 -22.01 3.80
N MET A 121 -7.25 -23.09 3.40
CA MET A 121 -7.73 -24.47 3.60
C MET A 121 -7.80 -24.89 5.07
N GLN A 122 -7.12 -24.19 5.97
CA GLN A 122 -7.05 -24.54 7.39
C GLN A 122 -8.25 -24.03 8.22
N ASN A 123 -9.39 -23.72 7.57
CA ASN A 123 -10.61 -23.21 8.20
C ASN A 123 -10.41 -21.95 9.07
N ARG A 124 -9.38 -21.15 8.77
CA ARG A 124 -9.10 -19.85 9.41
C ARG A 124 -8.95 -18.76 8.37
N GLY A 125 -9.30 -17.53 8.73
CA GLY A 125 -9.10 -16.38 7.86
C GLY A 125 -7.62 -16.06 7.67
N VAL A 126 -7.33 -15.19 6.70
CA VAL A 126 -5.96 -14.79 6.36
C VAL A 126 -5.83 -13.29 6.52
N MET A 127 -4.98 -12.84 7.44
CA MET A 127 -4.57 -11.45 7.52
C MET A 127 -3.40 -11.22 6.57
N VAL A 128 -3.67 -10.51 5.49
CA VAL A 128 -2.68 -10.15 4.49
C VAL A 128 -1.98 -8.87 4.96
N VAL A 129 -0.73 -9.00 5.38
CA VAL A 129 0.12 -7.88 5.78
C VAL A 129 0.62 -7.16 4.54
N GLY A 130 0.05 -5.98 4.29
CA GLY A 130 0.38 -5.14 3.16
C GLY A 130 1.50 -4.16 3.45
N VAL A 131 2.20 -3.76 2.39
CA VAL A 131 3.20 -2.69 2.39
C VAL A 131 2.78 -1.63 1.37
N HIS A 132 2.87 -0.35 1.73
CA HIS A 132 2.52 0.78 0.86
C HIS A 132 3.59 1.00 -0.21
N PHE A 133 3.62 0.09 -1.19
CA PHE A 133 4.27 0.33 -2.46
C PHE A 133 3.47 1.33 -3.29
N MET A 134 4.17 2.08 -4.15
CA MET A 134 3.58 3.08 -5.04
C MET A 134 2.51 2.48 -5.97
N SER A 135 2.64 1.21 -6.33
CA SER A 135 1.72 0.45 -7.19
C SER A 135 0.47 -0.08 -6.46
N LEU A 136 0.18 0.38 -5.24
CA LEU A 136 -0.83 -0.18 -4.33
C LEU A 136 -2.22 -0.39 -4.97
N GLU A 137 -2.76 0.59 -5.69
CA GLU A 137 -4.10 0.48 -6.29
C GLU A 137 -4.15 -0.63 -7.34
N LEU A 138 -3.13 -0.72 -8.19
CA LEU A 138 -3.03 -1.80 -9.17
C LEU A 138 -2.73 -3.14 -8.48
N GLY A 139 -1.95 -3.14 -7.40
CA GLY A 139 -1.70 -4.34 -6.58
C GLY A 139 -2.97 -4.91 -5.98
N GLY A 140 -3.82 -4.06 -5.40
CA GLY A 140 -5.14 -4.48 -4.90
C GLY A 140 -6.08 -4.94 -6.01
N ARG A 141 -5.99 -4.34 -7.21
CA ARG A 141 -6.73 -4.80 -8.38
C ARG A 141 -6.29 -6.20 -8.81
N VAL A 142 -4.99 -6.40 -9.02
CA VAL A 142 -4.37 -7.68 -9.43
C VAL A 142 -4.66 -8.77 -8.41
N MET A 143 -4.42 -8.51 -7.11
CA MET A 143 -4.71 -9.45 -6.05
C MET A 143 -6.18 -9.87 -6.07
N GLY A 144 -7.12 -8.92 -6.21
CA GLY A 144 -8.54 -9.24 -6.30
C GLY A 144 -8.92 -10.07 -7.54
N LEU A 145 -8.21 -9.93 -8.67
CA LEU A 145 -8.42 -10.78 -9.85
C LEU A 145 -7.93 -12.21 -9.61
N CYS A 146 -6.95 -12.41 -8.73
CA CYS A 146 -6.44 -13.73 -8.34
C CYS A 146 -7.30 -14.37 -7.24
N GLN A 147 -7.59 -13.61 -6.19
CA GLN A 147 -8.39 -14.03 -5.04
C GLN A 147 -9.07 -12.80 -4.41
N PRO A 148 -10.38 -12.60 -4.64
CA PRO A 148 -11.12 -11.48 -4.04
C PRO A 148 -11.02 -11.49 -2.52
N MET A 149 -10.64 -10.35 -1.95
CA MET A 149 -10.47 -10.17 -0.51
C MET A 149 -11.09 -8.86 -0.01
N MET A 150 -11.08 -8.66 1.30
CA MET A 150 -11.48 -7.40 1.92
C MET A 150 -10.26 -6.52 2.15
N ALA A 151 -10.39 -5.22 1.96
CA ALA A 151 -9.29 -4.28 2.18
C ALA A 151 -9.63 -3.24 3.25
N THR A 152 -8.68 -3.00 4.15
CA THR A 152 -8.79 -1.92 5.13
C THR A 152 -8.48 -0.58 4.49
N TYR A 153 -9.22 0.48 4.85
CA TYR A 153 -8.96 1.81 4.32
C TYR A 153 -9.49 2.95 5.20
N ARG A 154 -9.08 4.18 4.87
CA ARG A 154 -9.67 5.41 5.36
C ARG A 154 -10.50 6.04 4.24
N PRO A 155 -11.75 6.44 4.49
CA PRO A 155 -12.54 7.21 3.51
C PRO A 155 -11.79 8.45 3.02
N HIS A 156 -11.90 8.71 1.72
CA HIS A 156 -11.32 9.89 1.10
C HIS A 156 -12.08 11.15 1.54
N ASN A 157 -11.37 12.27 1.73
CA ASN A 157 -11.97 13.51 2.23
C ASN A 157 -12.99 14.12 1.26
N SER A 158 -12.73 14.03 -0.05
CA SER A 158 -13.70 14.42 -1.09
C SER A 158 -14.73 13.31 -1.32
N PRO A 159 -16.04 13.58 -1.16
CA PRO A 159 -17.10 12.58 -1.39
C PRO A 159 -17.14 12.00 -2.80
N LEU A 160 -16.83 12.81 -3.82
CA LEU A 160 -16.76 12.33 -5.20
C LEU A 160 -15.58 11.35 -5.36
N MET A 161 -14.40 11.71 -4.87
CA MET A 161 -13.24 10.82 -4.94
C MET A 161 -13.45 9.53 -4.13
N GLU A 162 -14.13 9.61 -2.98
CA GLU A 162 -14.53 8.42 -2.22
C GLU A 162 -15.43 7.50 -3.04
N TRP A 163 -16.41 8.07 -3.76
CA TRP A 163 -17.28 7.30 -4.66
C TRP A 163 -16.49 6.63 -5.78
N VAL A 164 -15.62 7.37 -6.48
CA VAL A 164 -14.81 6.82 -7.58
C VAL A 164 -13.83 5.76 -7.09
N GLN A 165 -13.08 6.04 -6.03
CA GLN A 165 -12.09 5.14 -5.44
C GLN A 165 -12.75 3.83 -4.98
N THR A 166 -13.86 3.91 -4.25
CA THR A 166 -14.58 2.72 -3.79
C THR A 166 -15.15 1.94 -4.98
N ARG A 167 -15.71 2.62 -5.99
CA ARG A 167 -16.17 1.95 -7.23
C ARG A 167 -15.04 1.21 -7.92
N GLY A 168 -13.86 1.82 -8.06
CA GLY A 168 -12.68 1.22 -8.67
C GLY A 168 -12.17 -0.01 -7.89
N ARG A 169 -12.01 0.13 -6.57
CA ARG A 169 -11.52 -0.96 -5.70
C ARG A 169 -12.48 -2.14 -5.63
N MET A 170 -13.80 -1.89 -5.64
CA MET A 170 -14.82 -2.95 -5.59
C MET A 170 -14.98 -3.75 -6.88
N ARG A 171 -14.27 -3.40 -7.97
CA ARG A 171 -14.32 -4.18 -9.23
C ARG A 171 -13.73 -5.59 -9.11
N SER A 172 -12.85 -5.83 -8.14
CA SER A 172 -12.23 -7.16 -7.89
C SER A 172 -12.13 -7.52 -6.42
N ASN A 173 -12.60 -6.67 -5.50
CA ASN A 173 -12.53 -6.91 -4.06
C ASN A 173 -13.92 -7.14 -3.47
N LYS A 174 -13.98 -7.92 -2.39
CA LYS A 174 -15.25 -8.32 -1.73
C LYS A 174 -15.88 -7.18 -0.96
N ALA A 175 -15.07 -6.43 -0.21
CA ALA A 175 -15.55 -5.33 0.62
C ALA A 175 -14.42 -4.40 1.07
N MET A 176 -14.78 -3.17 1.41
CA MET A 176 -13.90 -2.24 2.10
C MET A 176 -14.29 -2.14 3.58
N ILE A 177 -13.30 -2.23 4.47
CA ILE A 177 -13.46 -2.12 5.92
C ILE A 177 -12.75 -0.85 6.39
N SER A 178 -13.46 0.02 7.12
CA SER A 178 -12.80 1.19 7.73
C SER A 178 -11.67 0.75 8.64
N ARG A 179 -10.52 1.42 8.57
CA ARG A 179 -9.34 1.13 9.42
C ARG A 179 -9.63 1.20 10.92
N ASN A 180 -10.67 1.94 11.32
CA ASN A 180 -11.08 2.05 12.73
C ASN A 180 -12.04 0.92 13.16
N ASN A 181 -12.47 0.05 12.25
CA ASN A 181 -13.43 -1.02 12.51
C ASN A 181 -12.74 -2.37 12.76
N LEU A 182 -12.00 -2.45 13.88
CA LEU A 182 -11.30 -3.69 14.29
C LEU A 182 -12.25 -4.88 14.44
N ARG A 183 -13.44 -4.67 15.04
CA ARG A 183 -14.45 -5.72 15.21
C ARG A 183 -14.90 -6.30 13.86
N GLY A 184 -15.06 -5.45 12.85
CA GLY A 184 -15.39 -5.87 11.49
C GLY A 184 -14.27 -6.68 10.83
N MET A 185 -13.01 -6.31 11.04
CA MET A 185 -11.86 -7.07 10.53
C MET A 185 -11.77 -8.45 11.19
N VAL A 186 -11.81 -8.52 12.52
CA VAL A 186 -11.78 -9.78 13.28
C VAL A 186 -12.97 -10.67 12.89
N GLY A 187 -14.17 -10.10 12.77
CA GLY A 187 -15.36 -10.83 12.35
C GLY A 187 -15.25 -11.39 10.92
N ALA A 188 -14.63 -10.67 9.99
CA ALA A 188 -14.36 -11.18 8.64
C ALA A 188 -13.35 -12.34 8.68
N LEU A 189 -12.24 -12.18 9.39
CA LEU A 189 -11.21 -13.21 9.53
C LEU A 189 -11.78 -14.50 10.17
N LYS A 190 -12.62 -14.38 11.21
CA LYS A 190 -13.28 -15.55 11.82
C LYS A 190 -14.25 -16.28 10.88
N LYS A 191 -14.71 -15.62 9.82
CA LYS A 191 -15.54 -16.24 8.75
C LYS A 191 -14.69 -16.87 7.64
N GLY A 192 -13.37 -16.97 7.80
CA GLY A 192 -12.47 -17.50 6.78
C GLY A 192 -12.10 -16.51 5.67
N GLU A 193 -12.48 -15.24 5.81
CA GLU A 193 -12.15 -14.23 4.80
C GLU A 193 -10.68 -13.81 4.84
N ALA A 194 -10.17 -13.35 3.69
CA ALA A 194 -8.88 -12.68 3.62
C ALA A 194 -9.07 -11.16 3.82
N VAL A 195 -8.26 -10.56 4.68
CA VAL A 195 -8.30 -9.12 4.99
C VAL A 195 -6.92 -8.50 4.83
N TRP A 196 -6.80 -7.54 3.92
CA TRP A 196 -5.58 -6.75 3.72
C TRP A 196 -5.46 -5.63 4.77
N PHE A 197 -4.36 -5.63 5.51
CA PHE A 197 -4.03 -4.66 6.56
C PHE A 197 -2.57 -4.20 6.43
N ALA A 198 -2.33 -2.90 6.48
CA ALA A 198 -0.99 -2.33 6.30
C ALA A 198 -0.47 -1.60 7.57
N PRO A 199 0.51 -2.21 8.29
CA PRO A 199 1.06 -1.68 9.54
C PRO A 199 2.31 -0.79 9.37
N ASP A 200 2.75 -0.55 8.14
CA ASP A 200 3.99 0.16 7.76
C ASP A 200 3.90 1.69 7.80
N GLN A 201 2.79 2.26 8.30
CA GLN A 201 2.64 3.70 8.49
C GLN A 201 2.65 4.11 9.96
N ASP A 202 2.99 5.37 10.22
CA ASP A 202 2.87 5.98 11.55
C ASP A 202 1.42 6.38 11.88
N TYR A 203 0.82 5.65 12.83
CA TYR A 203 -0.54 5.85 13.36
C TYR A 203 -0.59 6.69 14.65
N GLY A 204 0.53 7.29 15.07
CA GLY A 204 0.64 7.99 16.34
C GLY A 204 1.03 7.06 17.49
N ARG A 205 1.13 7.65 18.70
CA ARG A 205 1.61 6.96 19.90
C ARG A 205 0.57 6.00 20.49
N LYS A 206 -0.71 6.37 20.42
CA LYS A 206 -1.80 5.55 20.97
C LYS A 206 -1.98 4.29 20.12
N GLY A 207 -1.85 3.12 20.75
CA GLY A 207 -1.97 1.82 20.07
C GLY A 207 -0.77 1.48 19.18
N SER A 208 0.41 1.96 19.56
CA SER A 208 1.68 1.63 18.90
C SER A 208 2.75 1.29 19.93
N SER A 209 3.58 0.32 19.58
CA SER A 209 4.83 -0.01 20.27
C SER A 209 6.01 0.63 19.53
N PHE A 210 7.05 0.98 20.27
CA PHE A 210 8.29 1.48 19.67
C PHE A 210 9.21 0.29 19.39
N ALA A 211 9.49 0.05 18.11
CA ALA A 211 10.32 -1.05 17.67
C ALA A 211 11.27 -0.62 16.53
N PRO A 212 12.38 -1.36 16.30
CA PRO A 212 13.31 -1.05 15.22
C PRO A 212 12.66 -1.19 13.84
N PHE A 213 13.03 -0.31 12.91
CA PHE A 213 12.70 -0.39 11.48
C PHE A 213 13.89 0.15 10.67
N PHE A 214 14.53 -0.73 9.93
CA PHE A 214 15.88 -0.57 9.38
C PHE A 214 16.85 -0.07 10.48
N ALA A 215 17.67 0.93 10.20
CA ALA A 215 18.61 1.49 11.17
C ALA A 215 17.96 2.42 12.23
N VAL A 216 16.63 2.65 12.19
CA VAL A 216 15.93 3.50 13.17
C VAL A 216 15.45 2.65 14.34
N LYS A 217 16.00 2.87 15.54
CA LYS A 217 15.75 2.04 16.73
C LYS A 217 14.32 2.15 17.29
N ASN A 218 13.81 3.38 17.39
CA ASN A 218 12.52 3.66 18.02
C ASN A 218 11.54 4.15 16.96
N VAL A 219 10.67 3.29 16.44
CA VAL A 219 9.65 3.65 15.45
C VAL A 219 8.28 3.25 15.97
N ALA A 220 7.33 4.19 15.97
CA ALA A 220 5.96 3.91 16.34
C ALA A 220 5.33 2.95 15.31
N THR A 221 5.15 1.70 15.70
CA THR A 221 4.55 0.64 14.89
C THR A 221 3.22 0.25 15.51
N THR A 222 2.16 0.22 14.70
CA THR A 222 0.82 -0.06 15.20
C THR A 222 0.70 -1.47 15.76
N ASN A 223 0.03 -1.59 16.90
CA ASN A 223 -0.29 -2.89 17.53
C ASN A 223 -1.49 -3.57 16.84
N GLY A 224 -2.05 -2.98 15.77
CA GLY A 224 -3.19 -3.52 15.06
C GLY A 224 -2.94 -4.94 14.55
N THR A 225 -1.77 -5.24 13.99
CA THR A 225 -1.41 -6.60 13.55
C THR A 225 -1.41 -7.59 14.70
N PHE A 226 -0.85 -7.18 15.85
CA PHE A 226 -0.78 -8.00 17.07
C PHE A 226 -2.18 -8.30 17.59
N VAL A 227 -3.01 -7.27 17.77
CA VAL A 227 -4.37 -7.42 18.31
C VAL A 227 -5.26 -8.23 17.36
N ILE A 228 -5.24 -7.93 16.05
CA ILE A 228 -6.12 -8.58 15.08
C ILE A 228 -5.77 -10.06 14.96
N SER A 229 -4.49 -10.43 14.82
CA SER A 229 -4.07 -11.83 14.65
C SER A 229 -4.50 -12.70 15.84
N ARG A 230 -4.36 -12.20 17.07
CA ARG A 230 -4.77 -12.91 18.29
C ARG A 230 -6.27 -13.08 18.41
N LEU A 231 -7.02 -12.01 18.18
CA LEU A 231 -8.48 -12.06 18.30
C LEU A 231 -9.12 -12.94 17.23
N SER A 232 -8.51 -13.05 16.05
CA SER A 232 -9.05 -13.83 14.95
C SER A 232 -8.47 -15.24 14.81
N GLY A 233 -7.26 -15.51 15.32
CA GLY A 233 -6.52 -16.74 15.05
C GLY A 233 -6.13 -16.90 13.57
N ALA A 234 -6.01 -15.78 12.84
CA ALA A 234 -5.80 -15.81 11.39
C ALA A 234 -4.37 -16.22 11.03
N ALA A 235 -4.21 -16.92 9.91
CA ALA A 235 -2.90 -17.03 9.26
C ALA A 235 -2.42 -15.65 8.83
N MET A 236 -1.11 -15.43 8.82
CA MET A 236 -0.51 -14.17 8.37
C MET A 236 0.46 -14.42 7.23
N LEU A 237 0.36 -13.61 6.17
CA LEU A 237 1.30 -13.61 5.04
C LEU A 237 1.44 -12.20 4.47
N THR A 238 2.47 -11.95 3.68
CA THR A 238 2.62 -10.67 2.95
C THR A 238 2.10 -10.78 1.54
N VAL A 239 1.61 -9.65 1.02
CA VAL A 239 1.36 -9.47 -0.42
C VAL A 239 1.97 -8.15 -0.86
N THR A 240 2.86 -8.24 -1.84
CA THR A 240 3.56 -7.10 -2.41
C THR A 240 3.57 -7.19 -3.93
N MET A 241 3.24 -6.11 -4.63
CA MET A 241 3.36 -6.05 -6.09
C MET A 241 4.49 -5.11 -6.49
N VAL A 242 5.44 -5.63 -7.27
CA VAL A 242 6.58 -4.86 -7.77
C VAL A 242 6.55 -4.77 -9.29
N ARG A 243 7.05 -3.66 -9.84
CA ARG A 243 7.32 -3.57 -11.29
C ARG A 243 8.54 -4.42 -11.63
N LYS A 244 8.46 -5.17 -12.72
CA LYS A 244 9.60 -5.97 -13.22
C LYS A 244 10.66 -5.06 -13.83
N VAL A 245 11.93 -5.40 -13.60
CA VAL A 245 13.11 -4.63 -14.06
C VAL A 245 13.20 -4.56 -15.59
N ASP A 246 12.80 -5.65 -16.26
CA ASP A 246 12.73 -5.77 -17.73
C ASP A 246 11.60 -4.96 -18.38
N LYS A 247 10.77 -4.28 -17.56
CA LYS A 247 9.61 -3.48 -17.99
C LYS A 247 8.49 -4.30 -18.64
N SER A 248 8.47 -5.63 -18.48
CA SER A 248 7.43 -6.51 -19.03
C SER A 248 6.12 -6.51 -18.23
N GLY A 249 6.05 -5.74 -17.14
CA GLY A 249 4.85 -5.61 -16.32
C GLY A 249 5.16 -5.66 -14.84
N TYR A 250 4.39 -6.45 -14.11
CA TYR A 250 4.39 -6.54 -12.65
C TYR A 250 4.57 -7.97 -12.18
N ARG A 251 5.08 -8.14 -10.96
CA ARG A 251 5.06 -9.41 -10.24
C ARG A 251 4.39 -9.22 -8.90
N LEU A 252 3.37 -10.03 -8.64
CA LEU A 252 2.73 -10.14 -7.34
C LEU A 252 3.43 -11.25 -6.55
N HIS A 253 4.00 -10.90 -5.41
CA HIS A 253 4.62 -11.84 -4.48
C HIS A 253 3.69 -12.07 -3.29
N ILE A 254 3.44 -13.35 -2.98
CA ILE A 254 2.64 -13.79 -1.84
C ILE A 254 3.54 -14.68 -0.98
N SER A 255 3.92 -14.21 0.22
CA SER A 255 4.84 -14.98 1.06
C SER A 255 4.21 -16.28 1.57
N PRO A 256 5.03 -17.25 2.00
CA PRO A 256 4.59 -18.28 2.92
C PRO A 256 3.93 -17.68 4.17
N GLU A 257 3.17 -18.50 4.89
CA GLU A 257 2.64 -18.11 6.19
C GLU A 257 3.80 -17.78 7.16
N MET A 258 3.65 -16.69 7.90
CA MET A 258 4.58 -16.29 8.95
C MET A 258 4.52 -17.30 10.11
N ALA A 259 5.67 -17.88 10.44
CA ALA A 259 5.82 -18.72 11.62
C ALA A 259 6.36 -17.91 12.82
N ASN A 260 6.15 -18.42 14.03
CA ASN A 260 6.77 -17.91 15.26
C ASN A 260 6.52 -16.42 15.54
N TYR A 261 5.29 -15.96 15.32
CA TYR A 261 4.91 -14.58 15.64
C TYR A 261 4.92 -14.36 17.16
N PRO A 262 5.68 -13.38 17.70
CA PRO A 262 5.88 -13.24 19.15
C PRO A 262 4.61 -13.01 19.98
N GLU A 263 4.67 -13.43 21.24
CA GLU A 263 3.67 -13.21 22.30
C GLU A 263 3.76 -11.82 22.92
N ASN A 264 4.96 -11.26 23.00
CA ASN A 264 5.18 -9.92 23.51
C ASN A 264 4.87 -8.87 22.42
N GLU A 265 4.12 -7.83 22.77
CA GLU A 265 3.67 -6.79 21.84
C GLU A 265 4.83 -6.01 21.20
N CYS A 266 5.89 -5.69 21.94
CA CYS A 266 7.05 -4.97 21.41
C CYS A 266 7.89 -5.86 20.48
N GLU A 267 8.11 -7.12 20.84
CA GLU A 267 8.79 -8.10 19.99
C GLU A 267 8.00 -8.36 18.70
N ALA A 268 6.68 -8.45 18.81
CA ALA A 268 5.77 -8.61 17.67
C ALA A 268 5.82 -7.41 16.71
N ALA A 269 5.95 -6.19 17.23
CA ALA A 269 6.15 -5.00 16.42
C ALA A 269 7.51 -5.02 15.68
N ALA A 270 8.59 -5.44 16.36
CA ALA A 270 9.90 -5.61 15.74
C ALA A 270 9.89 -6.69 14.64
N PHE A 271 9.22 -7.82 14.90
CA PHE A 271 9.03 -8.89 13.94
C PHE A 271 8.34 -8.40 12.66
N ILE A 272 7.21 -7.70 12.79
CA ILE A 272 6.47 -7.18 11.63
C ILE A 272 7.25 -6.11 10.88
N ASN A 273 7.96 -5.24 11.59
CA ASN A 273 8.87 -4.30 10.93
C ASN A 273 9.93 -5.04 10.10
N LYS A 274 10.50 -6.13 10.61
CA LYS A 274 11.49 -6.92 9.87
C LYS A 274 10.90 -7.58 8.62
N VAL A 275 9.68 -8.09 8.72
CA VAL A 275 8.93 -8.62 7.57
C VAL A 275 8.71 -7.52 6.52
N ILE A 276 8.30 -6.31 6.93
CA ILE A 276 8.13 -5.18 6.03
C ILE A 276 9.46 -4.78 5.37
N GLU A 277 10.57 -4.74 6.13
CA GLU A 277 11.90 -4.47 5.56
C GLU A 277 12.24 -5.42 4.42
N THR A 278 12.04 -6.73 4.62
CA THR A 278 12.27 -7.74 3.58
C THR A 278 11.44 -7.48 2.34
N GLU A 279 10.16 -7.12 2.49
CA GLU A 279 9.29 -6.78 1.37
C GLU A 279 9.72 -5.49 0.66
N ILE A 280 10.11 -4.45 1.40
CA ILE A 280 10.65 -3.20 0.85
C ILE A 280 11.90 -3.47 0.00
N MET A 281 12.78 -4.35 0.47
CA MET A 281 14.04 -4.67 -0.21
C MET A 281 13.85 -5.37 -1.57
N ARG A 282 12.64 -5.84 -1.92
CA ARG A 282 12.34 -6.32 -3.29
C ARG A 282 12.48 -5.21 -4.34
N ALA A 283 12.11 -3.98 -3.98
CA ALA A 283 12.14 -2.82 -4.85
C ALA A 283 12.08 -1.53 -4.00
N PRO A 284 13.19 -1.17 -3.30
CA PRO A 284 13.19 -0.06 -2.35
C PRO A 284 12.78 1.27 -2.98
N GLU A 285 13.05 1.46 -4.28
CA GLU A 285 12.63 2.65 -5.04
C GLU A 285 11.10 2.77 -5.18
N GLN A 286 10.36 1.69 -4.94
CA GLN A 286 8.90 1.65 -5.10
C GLN A 286 8.14 1.77 -3.78
N TYR A 287 8.81 1.87 -2.63
CA TYR A 287 8.14 2.10 -1.34
C TYR A 287 7.71 3.56 -1.15
N LEU A 288 6.65 3.83 -0.39
CA LEU A 288 6.13 5.17 -0.07
C LEU A 288 7.04 5.96 0.90
N TRP A 289 8.26 6.26 0.47
CA TRP A 289 9.23 7.05 1.24
C TRP A 289 8.77 8.48 1.54
N MET A 290 7.74 8.98 0.87
CA MET A 290 7.19 10.33 1.09
C MET A 290 6.24 10.44 2.30
N HIS A 291 5.98 9.32 2.99
CA HIS A 291 5.28 9.33 4.26
C HIS A 291 6.22 9.71 5.40
N ARG A 292 5.73 10.50 6.36
CA ARG A 292 6.50 10.80 7.58
C ARG A 292 6.44 9.60 8.54
N ARG A 293 7.15 8.51 8.21
CA ARG A 293 7.19 7.24 8.93
C ARG A 293 7.69 7.35 10.38
N PHE A 294 8.55 8.34 10.66
CA PHE A 294 9.25 8.50 11.94
C PHE A 294 8.79 9.73 12.74
N LYS A 295 7.57 10.24 12.49
CA LYS A 295 7.11 11.52 13.06
C LYS A 295 6.77 11.39 14.54
N THR A 296 6.28 10.23 14.94
CA THR A 296 5.96 9.92 16.32
C THR A 296 7.19 9.33 16.99
N ARG A 297 7.63 9.99 18.07
CA ARG A 297 8.79 9.60 18.87
C ARG A 297 8.38 9.22 20.30
N PRO A 298 9.23 8.48 21.04
CA PRO A 298 9.11 8.36 22.50
C PRO A 298 9.02 9.73 23.18
N HIS A 299 8.46 9.78 24.38
CA HIS A 299 8.40 11.02 25.15
C HIS A 299 9.82 11.55 25.42
N GLY A 300 10.03 12.85 25.20
CA GLY A 300 11.33 13.51 25.37
C GLY A 300 12.27 13.45 24.15
N GLU A 301 11.99 12.62 23.15
CA GLU A 301 12.81 12.57 21.93
C GLU A 301 12.41 13.66 20.92
N ALA A 302 13.42 14.28 20.28
CA ALA A 302 13.23 15.29 19.25
C ALA A 302 12.69 14.72 17.93
N SER A 303 12.01 15.56 17.14
CA SER A 303 11.54 15.21 15.79
C SER A 303 12.71 14.83 14.88
N LEU A 304 12.55 13.74 14.11
CA LEU A 304 13.49 13.38 13.05
C LEU A 304 13.22 14.11 11.72
N TYR A 305 12.13 14.87 11.61
CA TYR A 305 11.86 15.77 10.49
C TYR A 305 12.02 17.20 10.98
N ILE A 306 13.18 17.79 10.68
CA ILE A 306 13.53 19.18 10.95
C ILE A 306 13.55 19.90 9.61
#